data_AF-U3B1K5-F1
#
_entry.id   AF-U3B1K5-F1
#
_cell.length_a   1.000
_cell.length_b   1.000
_cell.length_c   1.000
_cell.angle_alpha   90.00
_cell.angle_beta   90.00
_cell.angle_gamma   90.00
#
_symmetry.space_group_name_H-M   'P 1'
#
loop_
_entity.id
_entity.type
_entity.pdbx_description
1 polymer ?
#
loop_
_entity_poly.entity_id
_entity_poly.type
_entity_poly.pdbx_seq_one_letter_code
_entity_poly.pdbx_strand_id
1 'polypeptide(L)' 'MNRKKKINQILKKKIKKQNSKLHSSNKPKYISKSERAKMEQEAAQAAEGQVAVTENDATDANADAPESEQK' A
#
# COMPACT_ATOMS: atom_id res chain seq x y z
N MET A 1 -2.63 39.83 -11.37
CA MET A 1 -2.08 38.45 -11.50
C MET A 1 -2.77 37.77 -12.67
N ASN A 2 -2.03 37.30 -13.67
CA ASN A 2 -2.63 36.66 -14.86
C ASN A 2 -3.49 35.46 -14.45
N ARG A 3 -4.60 35.22 -15.14
CA ARG A 3 -5.58 34.14 -14.86
C ARG A 3 -4.89 32.79 -14.59
N LYS A 4 -3.89 32.44 -15.42
CA LYS A 4 -3.06 31.23 -15.28
C LYS A 4 -2.35 31.12 -13.93
N LYS A 5 -1.76 32.23 -13.44
CA LYS A 5 -1.09 32.27 -12.13
C LYS A 5 -2.08 32.09 -10.98
N LYS A 6 -3.27 32.69 -11.08
CA LYS A 6 -4.33 32.59 -10.05
C LYS A 6 -4.86 31.16 -9.93
N ILE A 7 -5.13 30.49 -11.04
CA ILE A 7 -5.59 29.09 -11.07
C ILE A 7 -4.54 28.18 -10.40
N ASN A 8 -3.27 28.31 -10.79
CA ASN A 8 -2.19 27.49 -10.23
C ASN A 8 -2.03 27.70 -8.72
N GLN A 9 -2.16 28.92 -8.23
CA GLN A 9 -2.12 29.18 -6.79
C GLN A 9 -3.28 28.53 -6.04
N ILE A 10 -4.50 28.59 -6.59
CA ILE A 10 -5.68 27.95 -5.99
C ILE A 10 -5.48 26.44 -5.94
N LEU A 11 -5.03 25.81 -7.02
CA LEU A 11 -4.77 24.36 -7.07
C LEU A 11 -3.73 23.94 -6.03
N LYS A 12 -2.60 24.65 -5.96
CA LYS A 12 -1.56 24.39 -4.95
C LYS A 12 -2.08 24.52 -3.51
N LYS A 13 -2.91 25.53 -3.23
CA LYS A 13 -3.54 25.71 -1.92
C LYS A 13 -4.48 24.55 -1.58
N LYS A 14 -5.27 24.07 -2.55
CA LYS A 14 -6.17 22.92 -2.36
C LYS A 14 -5.40 21.63 -2.08
N ILE A 15 -4.36 21.33 -2.88
CA ILE A 15 -3.49 20.17 -2.68
C ILE A 15 -2.85 20.22 -1.29
N LYS A 16 -2.29 21.38 -0.89
CA LYS A 16 -1.69 21.54 0.45
C LYS A 16 -2.70 21.30 1.57
N LYS A 17 -3.95 21.77 1.41
CA LYS A 17 -5.04 21.56 2.38
C LYS A 17 -5.51 20.10 2.46
N GLN A 18 -5.44 19.36 1.35
CA GLN A 18 -5.74 17.94 1.32
C GLN A 18 -4.61 17.14 2.01
N ASN A 19 -3.36 17.43 1.66
CA ASN A 19 -2.20 16.73 2.22
C ASN A 19 -1.96 17.07 3.69
N SER A 20 -2.30 18.28 4.16
CA SER A 20 -2.15 18.66 5.56
C SER A 20 -3.01 17.84 6.52
N LYS A 21 -4.03 17.14 6.02
CA LYS A 21 -4.88 16.25 6.81
C LYS A 21 -4.46 14.79 6.73
N LEU A 22 -3.56 14.46 5.79
CA LEU A 22 -3.03 13.11 5.62
C LEU A 22 -1.79 12.96 6.50
N HIS A 23 -2.00 12.80 7.80
CA HIS A 23 -0.95 12.47 8.74
C HIS A 23 -0.79 10.94 8.81
N SER A 24 0.15 10.39 8.04
CA SER A 24 0.65 9.02 8.27
C SER A 24 1.97 9.11 9.01
N SER A 25 1.94 8.89 10.33
CA SER A 25 3.19 8.61 11.04
C SER A 25 3.69 7.23 10.59
N ASN A 26 4.91 7.15 10.05
CA ASN A 26 5.58 5.88 9.74
C ASN A 26 5.99 5.07 10.99
N LYS A 27 5.38 5.36 12.13
CA LYS A 27 5.62 4.69 13.41
C LYS A 27 4.41 3.84 13.70
N PRO A 28 4.57 2.56 14.08
CA PRO A 28 3.45 1.78 14.57
C PRO A 28 2.87 2.51 15.78
N LYS A 29 1.54 2.51 15.88
CA LYS A 29 0.84 3.09 17.03
C LYS A 29 1.38 2.42 18.29
N TYR A 30 1.79 3.22 19.28
CA TYR A 30 2.21 2.66 20.56
C TYR A 30 1.00 1.99 21.21
N ILE A 31 1.12 0.68 21.41
CA ILE A 31 0.17 -0.14 22.16
C ILE A 31 0.84 -0.54 23.48
N SER A 32 0.03 -0.77 24.51
CA SER A 32 0.55 -1.15 25.82
C SER A 32 1.29 -2.50 25.77
N LYS A 33 2.17 -2.77 26.75
CA LYS A 33 2.95 -4.02 26.79
C LYS A 33 2.07 -5.28 26.75
N SER A 34 0.91 -5.23 27.39
CA SER A 34 -0.08 -6.32 27.40
C SER A 34 -0.73 -6.52 26.03
N GLU A 35 -1.11 -5.44 25.35
CA GLU A 35 -1.69 -5.52 23.99
C GLU A 35 -0.67 -6.01 22.96
N ARG A 36 0.62 -5.62 23.11
CA ARG A 36 1.69 -6.11 22.23
C ARG A 36 1.90 -7.61 22.37
N ALA A 37 1.90 -8.14 23.60
CA ALA A 37 2.02 -9.57 23.84
C ALA A 37 0.83 -10.37 23.27
N LYS A 38 -0.40 -9.83 23.40
CA LYS A 38 -1.59 -10.45 22.80
C LYS A 38 -1.51 -10.49 21.27
N MET A 39 -1.13 -9.37 20.65
CA MET A 39 -0.98 -9.29 19.20
C MET A 39 0.16 -10.18 18.67
N GLU A 40 1.25 -10.35 19.43
CA GLU A 40 2.35 -11.26 19.08
C GLU A 40 1.94 -12.74 19.19
N GLN A 41 1.15 -13.10 20.21
CA GLN A 41 0.58 -14.44 20.34
C GLN A 41 -0.43 -14.76 19.22
N GLU A 42 -1.31 -13.81 18.89
CA GLU A 42 -2.26 -13.93 17.78
C GLU A 42 -1.53 -13.99 16.43
N ALA A 43 -0.48 -13.19 16.24
CA ALA A 43 0.36 -13.23 15.05
C ALA A 43 1.14 -14.55 14.93
N ALA A 44 1.64 -15.11 16.04
CA ALA A 44 2.31 -16.41 16.05
C ALA A 44 1.34 -17.54 15.69
N GLN A 45 0.12 -17.54 16.25
CA GLN A 45 -0.92 -18.52 15.91
C GLN A 45 -1.40 -18.39 14.45
N ALA A 46 -1.48 -17.17 13.93
CA ALA A 46 -1.84 -16.93 12.53
C ALA A 46 -0.71 -17.34 11.56
N ALA A 47 0.56 -17.20 11.96
CA ALA A 47 1.71 -17.62 11.16
C ALA A 47 1.83 -19.16 11.10
N GLU A 48 1.54 -19.87 12.19
CA GLU A 48 1.52 -21.34 12.21
C GLU A 48 0.38 -21.93 11.36
N GLY A 49 -0.71 -21.19 11.16
CA GLY A 49 -1.82 -21.57 10.28
C GLY A 49 -1.60 -21.35 8.77
N GLN A 50 -0.55 -20.62 8.36
CA GLN A 50 -0.30 -20.29 6.95
C GLN A 50 0.80 -21.14 6.29
N VAL A 51 1.47 -22.03 7.03
CA VAL A 51 2.49 -22.92 6.46
C VAL A 51 1.87 -24.08 5.66
N ALA A 52 0.54 -24.27 5.70
CA ALA A 52 -0.16 -25.39 5.05
C ALA A 52 -0.91 -25.04 3.75
N VAL A 53 -0.75 -23.84 3.16
CA VAL A 53 -1.33 -23.50 1.84
C VAL A 53 -0.29 -22.82 0.93
N THR A 54 0.91 -23.39 0.84
CA THR A 54 1.92 -23.01 -0.17
C THR A 54 2.46 -24.21 -0.94
N GLU A 55 1.60 -25.18 -1.21
CA GLU A 55 1.87 -26.23 -2.21
C GLU A 55 0.62 -26.34 -3.08
N ASN A 56 0.80 -26.25 -4.40
CA ASN A 56 -0.22 -26.29 -5.47
C ASN A 56 -0.83 -24.95 -5.91
N ASP A 57 -0.03 -24.11 -6.58
CA ASP A 57 -0.32 -23.70 -7.97
C ASP A 57 0.92 -23.03 -8.58
N ALA A 58 1.80 -23.85 -9.13
CA ALA A 58 2.94 -23.43 -9.93
C ALA A 58 2.89 -24.15 -11.28
N THR A 59 1.91 -23.80 -12.11
CA THR A 59 1.90 -23.95 -13.58
C THR A 59 0.79 -23.04 -14.09
N ASP A 60 1.07 -21.83 -14.57
CA ASP A 60 1.29 -21.66 -16.00
C ASP A 60 2.01 -20.33 -16.23
N ALA A 61 3.26 -20.42 -16.68
CA ALA A 61 3.99 -19.29 -17.23
C ALA A 61 3.33 -18.94 -18.56
N ASN A 62 2.37 -18.00 -18.55
CA ASN A 62 1.92 -17.36 -19.77
C ASN A 62 3.07 -16.50 -20.30
N ALA A 63 3.87 -17.14 -21.13
CA ALA A 63 4.80 -16.52 -22.05
C ALA A 63 3.98 -15.64 -23.01
N ASP A 64 3.86 -14.36 -22.66
CA ASP A 64 3.47 -13.31 -23.60
C ASP A 64 4.61 -13.17 -24.62
N ALA A 65 4.58 -14.03 -25.64
CA ALA A 65 5.44 -13.91 -26.80
C ALA A 65 4.94 -12.73 -27.64
N PRO A 66 5.82 -11.81 -28.08
CA PRO A 66 5.41 -10.70 -28.91
C PRO A 66 5.03 -11.22 -30.31
N GLU A 67 3.74 -11.19 -30.64
CA GLU A 67 3.32 -11.35 -32.03
C GLU A 67 3.79 -10.15 -32.85
N SER A 68 4.83 -10.42 -33.63
CA SER A 68 5.20 -9.66 -34.80
C SER A 68 4.08 -9.72 -35.84
N GLU A 69 3.36 -8.62 -36.06
CA GLU A 69 2.59 -8.43 -37.30
C GLU A 69 3.27 -7.39 -38.19
N GLN A 70 3.76 -7.90 -39.31
CA GLN A 70 4.25 -7.16 -40.46
C GLN A 70 3.06 -6.70 -41.31
N LYS A 71 2.76 -5.41 -41.35
CA LYS A 71 2.52 -4.63 -42.58
C LYS A 71 2.29 -3.16 -42.31
#